data_AF-A0A936DFD6-F1
#
_entry.id   AF-A0A936DFD6-F1
#
_cell.length_a   1.000
_cell.length_b   1.000
_cell.length_c   1.000
_cell.angle_alpha   90.00
_cell.angle_beta   90.00
_cell.angle_gamma   90.00
#
_symmetry.space_group_name_H-M   'P 1'
#
loop_
_entity.id
_entity.type
_entity.pdbx_description
1 polymer ?
#
loop_
_entity_poly.entity_id
_entity_poly.type
_entity_poly.pdbx_seq_one_letter_code
_entity_poly.pdbx_strand_id
1 'polypeptide(L)'
;MAIRKITFFNLNPNSIRQLGEISKDNGKTFTTEYDLEYQRKITISQTTFDSVLAKKLNADERGMKNYVLVILKTGTNTISDKNEIDKIFEGHMSNIGRLAKEGKLSLAGPFRKNDKTYRGLYIFNVESIEEAKIITATDPAVQSGLLDAEYFNWYGSAGLSELLPIHEKISKTKF
;
A
#
# COMPACT_ATOMS: atom_id res chain seq x y z
N MET A 1 37.10 48.27 16.79
CA MET A 1 36.91 46.80 16.76
C MET A 1 35.71 46.49 15.89
N ALA A 2 35.73 45.43 15.10
CA ALA A 2 34.55 44.96 14.37
C ALA A 2 33.80 43.91 15.20
N ILE A 3 32.48 44.02 15.28
CA ILE A 3 31.63 43.03 15.96
C ILE A 3 30.93 42.20 14.90
N ARG A 4 30.90 40.87 15.08
CA ARG A 4 30.18 39.94 14.22
C ARG A 4 29.05 39.27 14.98
N LYS A 5 27.91 39.11 14.32
CA LYS A 5 26.73 38.42 14.82
C LYS A 5 26.34 37.33 13.84
N ILE A 6 26.05 36.13 14.35
CA ILE A 6 25.58 35.00 13.54
C ILE A 6 24.21 34.59 14.08
N THR A 7 23.22 34.51 13.19
CA THR A 7 21.85 34.09 13.52
C THR A 7 21.47 32.88 12.68
N PHE A 8 20.88 31.87 13.31
CA PHE A 8 20.36 30.67 12.62
C PHE A 8 18.83 30.67 12.61
N PHE A 9 18.24 30.35 11.46
CA PHE A 9 16.80 30.20 11.29
C PHE A 9 16.50 28.78 10.80
N ASN A 10 15.56 28.09 11.47
CA ASN A 10 14.99 26.86 10.95
C ASN A 10 13.98 27.21 9.84
N LEU A 11 14.27 26.83 8.60
CA LEU A 11 13.35 27.09 7.48
C LEU A 11 12.35 25.94 7.33
N ASN A 12 12.84 24.70 7.33
CA ASN A 12 12.04 23.48 7.23
C ASN A 12 12.86 22.28 7.77
N PRO A 13 12.31 21.04 7.82
CA PRO A 13 13.02 19.89 8.38
C PRO A 13 14.38 19.55 7.75
N ASN A 14 14.63 20.03 6.53
CA ASN A 14 15.82 19.70 5.74
C ASN A 14 16.71 20.91 5.42
N SER A 15 16.42 22.11 5.93
CA SER A 15 17.24 23.29 5.64
C SER A 15 17.24 24.31 6.78
N ILE A 16 18.38 24.98 6.94
CA ILE A 16 18.59 26.08 7.87
C ILE A 16 19.20 27.27 7.13
N ARG A 17 18.88 28.49 7.57
CA ARG A 17 19.53 29.72 7.10
C ARG A 17 20.49 30.23 8.15
N GLN A 18 21.69 30.62 7.76
CA GLN A 18 22.68 31.31 8.59
C GLN A 18 22.88 32.73 8.06
N LEU A 19 22.52 33.71 8.87
CA LEU A 19 22.76 35.12 8.59
C LEU A 19 23.97 35.60 9.39
N GLY A 20 25.03 36.01 8.69
CA GLY A 20 26.19 36.68 9.25
C GLY A 20 26.09 38.19 9.06
N GLU A 21 26.18 38.94 10.15
CA GLU A 21 26.12 40.40 10.15
C GLU A 21 27.40 40.97 10.79
N ILE A 22 27.93 42.05 10.21
CA ILE A 22 29.11 42.76 10.72
C ILE A 22 28.77 44.21 11.06
N SER A 23 29.28 44.66 12.20
CA SER A 23 29.28 46.06 12.63
C SER A 23 30.71 46.60 12.68
N LYS A 24 30.93 47.75 12.03
CA LYS A 24 32.20 48.49 12.05
C LYS A 24 32.17 49.70 12.99
N ASP A 25 31.01 49.98 13.59
CA ASP A 25 30.73 51.13 14.44
C ASP A 25 30.39 50.74 15.88
N ASN A 26 31.02 49.66 16.37
CA ASN A 26 30.93 49.18 17.74
C ASN A 26 29.51 48.70 18.15
N GLY A 27 28.77 48.14 17.19
CA GLY A 27 27.46 47.51 17.40
C GLY A 27 26.26 48.42 17.16
N LYS A 28 26.45 49.63 16.60
CA LYS A 28 25.34 50.56 16.32
C LYS A 28 24.59 50.20 15.04
N THR A 29 25.31 49.84 13.99
CA THR A 29 24.74 49.37 12.74
C THR A 29 25.34 48.03 12.35
N PHE A 30 24.48 47.17 11.82
CA PHE A 30 24.85 45.86 11.30
C PHE A 30 24.53 45.82 9.82
N THR A 31 25.48 45.29 9.05
CA THR A 31 25.34 45.05 7.61
C THR A 31 25.53 43.56 7.35
N THR A 32 24.78 43.01 6.41
CA THR A 32 24.92 41.59 6.04
C THR A 32 26.32 41.35 5.47
N GLU A 33 27.07 40.46 6.11
CA GLU A 33 28.37 39.97 5.62
C GLU A 33 28.16 38.75 4.72
N TYR A 34 27.23 37.87 5.09
CA TYR A 34 26.80 36.72 4.28
C TYR A 34 25.41 36.23 4.71
N ASP A 35 24.70 35.62 3.76
CA ASP A 35 23.39 35.00 3.99
C ASP A 35 23.37 33.65 3.25
N LEU A 36 23.51 32.57 4.01
CA LEU A 36 23.72 31.24 3.47
C LEU A 36 22.56 30.33 3.85
N GLU A 37 22.07 29.55 2.89
CA GLU A 37 21.16 28.45 3.14
C GLU A 37 21.95 27.13 3.12
N TYR A 38 21.85 26.38 4.20
CA TYR A 38 22.40 25.04 4.30
C TYR A 38 21.28 24.03 4.14
N GLN A 39 21.36 23.25 3.07
CA GLN A 39 20.50 22.09 2.91
C GLN A 39 21.17 20.87 3.53
N ARG A 40 20.40 20.11 4.31
CA ARG A 40 20.82 18.81 4.82
C ARG A 40 21.19 17.96 3.61
N LYS A 41 22.46 17.56 3.52
CA LYS A 41 22.85 16.47 2.61
C LYS A 41 22.08 15.24 3.07
N ILE A 42 21.03 14.89 2.33
CA ILE A 42 20.41 13.58 2.43
C ILE A 42 21.43 12.62 1.84
N THR A 43 22.39 12.19 2.66
CA THR A 43 23.00 10.89 2.42
C THR A 43 21.80 9.95 2.41
N ILE A 44 21.54 9.29 1.28
CA ILE A 44 20.63 8.16 1.26
C ILE A 44 21.25 7.20 2.27
N SER A 45 20.81 7.27 3.52
CA SER A 45 21.09 6.25 4.51
C SER A 45 20.72 4.96 3.80
N GLN A 46 21.68 4.06 3.68
CA GLN A 46 21.41 2.67 3.31
C GLN A 46 20.09 2.30 3.96
N THR A 47 19.12 1.85 3.16
CA THR A 47 17.85 1.32 3.67
C THR A 47 18.19 0.28 4.72
N THR A 48 18.19 0.67 5.99
CA THR A 48 18.49 -0.23 7.09
C THR A 48 17.36 -1.23 7.11
N PHE A 49 17.68 -2.49 6.88
CA PHE A 49 16.74 -3.59 6.95
C PHE A 49 15.91 -3.48 8.24
N ASP A 50 14.60 -3.30 8.10
CA ASP A 50 13.67 -3.25 9.23
C ASP A 50 13.27 -4.68 9.60
N SER A 51 14.02 -5.29 10.52
CA SER A 51 13.80 -6.67 10.95
C SER A 51 12.47 -6.87 11.68
N VAL A 52 11.97 -5.84 12.35
CA VAL A 52 10.68 -5.89 13.07
C VAL A 52 9.55 -5.94 12.05
N LEU A 53 9.58 -5.07 11.05
CA LEU A 53 8.59 -5.06 9.98
C LEU A 53 8.67 -6.34 9.13
N ALA A 54 9.87 -6.80 8.78
CA ALA A 54 10.04 -8.06 8.05
C ALA A 54 9.40 -9.25 8.79
N LYS A 55 9.64 -9.35 10.10
CA LYS A 55 9.02 -10.38 10.94
C LYS A 55 7.50 -10.23 11.02
N LYS A 56 6.98 -9.01 11.21
CA LYS A 56 5.53 -8.73 11.24
C LYS A 56 4.83 -9.18 9.94
N LEU A 57 5.48 -8.99 8.80
CA LEU A 57 4.91 -9.31 7.49
C LEU A 57 5.12 -10.78 7.07
N ASN A 58 5.83 -11.57 7.89
CA ASN A 58 6.31 -12.91 7.55
C ASN A 58 7.15 -12.93 6.27
N ALA A 59 8.02 -11.93 6.13
CA ALA A 59 8.91 -11.79 4.99
C ALA A 59 10.14 -12.69 5.15
N ASP A 60 10.55 -13.34 4.05
CA ASP A 60 11.84 -14.00 3.93
C ASP A 60 12.99 -12.99 3.80
N GLU A 61 14.22 -13.49 3.62
CA GLU A 61 15.42 -12.65 3.47
C GLU A 61 15.36 -11.66 2.31
N ARG A 62 14.47 -11.88 1.33
CA ARG A 62 14.26 -11.01 0.16
C ARG A 62 13.12 -10.03 0.36
N GLY A 63 12.42 -10.04 1.50
CA GLY A 63 11.23 -9.22 1.71
C GLY A 63 9.96 -9.83 1.11
N MET A 64 9.94 -11.12 0.83
CA MET A 64 8.91 -11.81 0.05
C MET A 64 8.25 -12.93 0.87
N LYS A 65 7.09 -13.43 0.41
CA LYS A 65 6.48 -14.66 0.93
C LYS A 65 5.53 -15.30 -0.07
N ASN A 66 5.05 -16.49 0.27
CA ASN A 66 4.05 -17.20 -0.52
C ASN A 66 2.64 -16.69 -0.21
N TYR A 67 1.83 -16.67 -1.26
CA TYR A 67 0.42 -16.34 -1.30
C TYR A 67 -0.28 -17.34 -2.23
N VAL A 68 -1.61 -17.27 -2.30
CA VAL A 68 -2.37 -17.93 -3.37
C VAL A 68 -3.01 -16.87 -4.26
N LEU A 69 -2.60 -16.85 -5.52
CA LEU A 69 -3.26 -16.09 -6.57
C LEU A 69 -4.47 -16.88 -7.04
N VAL A 70 -5.62 -16.22 -7.06
CA VAL A 70 -6.85 -16.78 -7.62
C VAL A 70 -7.31 -15.91 -8.77
N ILE A 71 -7.55 -16.53 -9.92
CA ILE A 71 -8.14 -15.88 -11.08
C ILE A 71 -9.62 -16.27 -11.13
N LEU A 72 -10.48 -15.28 -11.04
CA LEU A 72 -11.92 -15.44 -11.23
C LEU A 72 -12.25 -15.29 -12.71
N LYS A 73 -12.96 -16.26 -13.25
CA LYS A 73 -13.43 -16.29 -14.63
C LYS A 73 -14.94 -16.48 -14.70
N THR A 74 -15.53 -16.22 -15.85
CA THR A 74 -16.94 -16.52 -16.10
C THR A 74 -17.20 -18.01 -15.88
N GLY A 75 -18.14 -18.33 -14.99
CA GLY A 75 -18.57 -19.69 -14.72
C GLY A 75 -19.55 -20.23 -15.76
N THR A 76 -20.04 -21.44 -15.54
CA THR A 76 -20.92 -22.14 -16.48
C THR A 76 -22.40 -21.85 -16.25
N ASN A 77 -22.78 -21.30 -15.10
CA ASN A 77 -24.17 -20.98 -14.81
C ASN A 77 -24.59 -19.67 -15.49
N THR A 78 -25.81 -19.65 -16.02
CA THR A 78 -26.42 -18.47 -16.63
C THR A 78 -27.75 -18.19 -15.96
N ILE A 79 -27.80 -17.10 -15.20
CA ILE A 79 -29.01 -16.59 -14.57
C ILE A 79 -29.53 -15.44 -15.43
N SER A 80 -30.83 -15.42 -15.73
CA SER A 80 -31.46 -14.38 -16.54
C SER A 80 -32.06 -13.24 -15.72
N ASP A 81 -32.41 -13.50 -14.45
CA ASP A 81 -32.94 -12.47 -13.56
C ASP A 81 -31.82 -11.55 -13.07
N LYS A 82 -31.91 -10.29 -13.48
CA LYS A 82 -30.96 -9.25 -13.09
C LYS A 82 -30.98 -8.98 -11.58
N ASN A 83 -32.14 -8.98 -10.94
CA ASN A 83 -32.24 -8.71 -9.50
C ASN A 83 -31.54 -9.81 -8.69
N GLU A 84 -31.64 -11.05 -9.15
CA GLU A 84 -30.94 -12.18 -8.55
C GLU A 84 -29.42 -12.05 -8.71
N ILE A 85 -28.94 -11.72 -9.91
CA ILE A 85 -27.52 -11.46 -10.18
C ILE A 85 -26.99 -10.34 -9.30
N ASP A 86 -27.70 -9.21 -9.22
CA ASP A 86 -27.27 -8.04 -8.43
C ASP A 86 -27.14 -8.41 -6.94
N LYS A 87 -28.09 -9.18 -6.40
CA LYS A 87 -28.04 -9.69 -5.01
C LYS A 87 -26.87 -10.64 -4.78
N ILE A 88 -26.57 -11.52 -5.73
CA ILE A 88 -25.41 -12.42 -5.64
C ILE A 88 -24.11 -11.60 -5.61
N PHE A 89 -23.97 -10.59 -6.46
CA PHE A 89 -22.77 -9.76 -6.51
C PHE A 89 -22.66 -8.80 -5.31
N GLU A 90 -23.76 -8.38 -4.70
CA GLU A 90 -23.74 -7.70 -3.40
C GLU A 90 -23.14 -8.61 -2.31
N GLY A 91 -23.56 -9.89 -2.30
CA GLY A 91 -22.99 -10.91 -1.43
C GLY A 91 -21.50 -11.16 -1.69
N HIS A 92 -21.09 -11.19 -2.97
CA HIS A 92 -19.68 -11.26 -3.39
C HIS A 92 -18.84 -10.10 -2.81
N MET A 93 -19.32 -8.86 -2.96
CA MET A 93 -18.62 -7.68 -2.40
C MET A 93 -18.54 -7.73 -0.87
N SER A 94 -19.62 -8.15 -0.21
CA SER A 94 -19.64 -8.35 1.25
C SER A 94 -18.63 -9.40 1.70
N ASN A 95 -18.50 -10.49 0.94
CA ASN A 95 -17.53 -11.54 1.19
C ASN A 95 -16.08 -11.05 1.06
N ILE A 96 -15.77 -10.27 0.02
CA ILE A 96 -14.47 -9.63 -0.17
C ILE A 96 -14.13 -8.75 1.04
N GLY A 97 -15.06 -7.89 1.46
CA GLY A 97 -14.86 -7.02 2.62
C GLY A 97 -14.61 -7.79 3.91
N ARG A 98 -15.35 -8.89 4.14
CA ARG A 98 -15.13 -9.79 5.28
C ARG A 98 -13.73 -10.42 5.25
N LEU A 99 -13.32 -11.00 4.11
CA LEU A 99 -12.03 -11.67 3.99
C LEU A 99 -10.85 -10.70 4.11
N ALA A 100 -11.01 -9.46 3.65
CA ALA A 100 -10.04 -8.38 3.86
C ALA A 100 -9.90 -8.05 5.36
N LYS A 101 -11.01 -7.89 6.08
CA LYS A 101 -11.02 -7.64 7.54
C LYS A 101 -10.43 -8.79 8.35
N GLU A 102 -10.63 -10.03 7.91
CA GLU A 102 -10.02 -11.23 8.50
C GLU A 102 -8.51 -11.35 8.20
N GLY A 103 -7.94 -10.49 7.34
CA GLY A 103 -6.53 -10.54 6.95
C GLY A 103 -6.16 -11.69 6.00
N LYS A 104 -7.18 -12.41 5.49
CA LYS A 104 -7.00 -13.53 4.56
C LYS A 104 -6.85 -13.08 3.11
N LEU A 105 -7.37 -11.90 2.75
CA LEU A 105 -7.31 -11.35 1.40
C LEU A 105 -6.38 -10.13 1.38
N SER A 106 -5.23 -10.22 0.73
CA SER A 106 -4.30 -9.08 0.58
C SER A 106 -4.71 -8.10 -0.52
N LEU A 107 -5.36 -8.60 -1.58
CA LEU A 107 -5.77 -7.79 -2.72
C LEU A 107 -6.95 -8.46 -3.44
N ALA A 108 -7.94 -7.67 -3.82
CA ALA A 108 -8.97 -8.06 -4.78
C ALA A 108 -9.14 -6.97 -5.84
N GLY A 109 -9.42 -7.37 -7.07
CA GLY A 109 -9.72 -6.41 -8.13
C GLY A 109 -10.29 -7.03 -9.40
N PRO A 110 -11.15 -6.30 -10.13
CA PRO A 110 -11.66 -6.76 -11.41
C PRO A 110 -10.62 -6.59 -12.51
N PHE A 111 -10.58 -7.55 -13.44
CA PHE A 111 -9.95 -7.33 -14.73
C PHE A 111 -10.80 -6.35 -15.54
N ARG A 112 -10.14 -5.53 -16.35
CA ARG A 112 -10.83 -4.76 -17.41
C ARG A 112 -11.18 -5.70 -18.56
N LYS A 113 -11.94 -5.20 -19.54
CA LYS A 113 -12.26 -5.94 -20.76
C LYS A 113 -10.97 -6.50 -21.36
N ASN A 114 -10.97 -7.81 -21.60
CA ASN A 114 -9.83 -8.56 -22.10
C ASN A 114 -10.31 -9.67 -23.05
N ASP A 115 -9.37 -10.35 -23.70
CA ASP A 115 -9.61 -11.44 -24.65
C ASP A 115 -9.84 -12.81 -23.97
N LYS A 116 -9.74 -12.87 -22.64
CA LYS A 116 -9.99 -14.07 -21.83
C LYS A 116 -11.37 -13.99 -21.17
N THR A 117 -11.74 -15.09 -20.52
CA THR A 117 -12.94 -15.15 -19.67
C THR A 117 -12.72 -14.57 -18.27
N TYR A 118 -11.59 -13.90 -18.05
CA TYR A 118 -11.18 -13.40 -16.73
C TYR A 118 -11.98 -12.16 -16.31
N ARG A 119 -12.49 -12.21 -15.09
CA ARG A 119 -13.40 -11.21 -14.50
C ARG A 119 -12.74 -10.47 -13.34
N GLY A 120 -11.96 -11.16 -12.53
CA GLY A 120 -11.24 -10.57 -11.42
C GLY A 120 -10.15 -11.47 -10.89
N LEU A 121 -9.47 -11.01 -9.85
CA LEU A 121 -8.46 -11.79 -9.15
C LEU A 121 -8.50 -11.52 -7.65
N TYR A 122 -8.04 -12.51 -6.91
CA TYR A 122 -7.69 -12.41 -5.50
C TYR A 122 -6.22 -12.75 -5.29
N ILE A 123 -5.60 -12.10 -4.32
CA ILE A 123 -4.34 -12.56 -3.73
C ILE A 123 -4.64 -12.86 -2.26
N PHE A 124 -4.69 -14.13 -1.91
CA PHE A 124 -4.94 -14.58 -0.55
C PHE A 124 -3.62 -14.75 0.23
N ASN A 125 -3.63 -14.28 1.47
CA ASN A 125 -2.59 -14.46 2.48
C ASN A 125 -2.90 -15.73 3.28
N VAL A 126 -2.79 -16.87 2.60
CA VAL A 126 -3.03 -18.22 3.14
C VAL A 126 -1.88 -19.13 2.73
N GLU A 127 -1.71 -20.24 3.46
CA GLU A 127 -0.54 -21.12 3.29
C GLU A 127 -0.69 -22.13 2.15
N SER A 128 -1.92 -22.42 1.71
CA SER A 128 -2.21 -23.47 0.74
C SER A 128 -3.36 -23.16 -0.21
N ILE A 129 -3.34 -23.82 -1.37
CA ILE A 129 -4.44 -23.76 -2.35
C ILE A 129 -5.73 -24.35 -1.76
N GLU A 130 -5.62 -25.35 -0.89
CA GLU A 130 -6.74 -25.98 -0.21
C GLU A 130 -7.48 -24.97 0.66
N GLU A 131 -6.75 -24.17 1.46
CA GLU A 131 -7.33 -23.10 2.25
C GLU A 131 -7.97 -22.02 1.35
N ALA A 132 -7.28 -21.63 0.27
CA ALA A 132 -7.82 -20.69 -0.71
C ALA A 132 -9.14 -21.16 -1.33
N LYS A 133 -9.26 -22.46 -1.65
CA LYS A 133 -10.51 -23.06 -2.15
C LYS A 133 -11.63 -22.99 -1.13
N ILE A 134 -11.34 -23.29 0.15
CA ILE A 134 -12.33 -23.21 1.24
C ILE A 134 -12.89 -21.79 1.36
N ILE A 135 -12.02 -20.78 1.40
CA ILE A 135 -12.49 -19.39 1.55
C ILE A 135 -13.13 -18.85 0.26
N THR A 136 -12.68 -19.27 -0.92
CA THR A 136 -13.31 -18.89 -2.19
C THR A 136 -14.71 -19.50 -2.32
N ALA A 137 -14.93 -20.71 -1.79
CA ALA A 137 -16.24 -21.36 -1.75
C ALA A 137 -17.27 -20.65 -0.85
N THR A 138 -16.86 -19.65 -0.06
CA THR A 138 -17.78 -18.79 0.71
C THR A 138 -18.35 -17.63 -0.11
N ASP A 139 -17.85 -17.42 -1.33
CA ASP A 139 -18.28 -16.35 -2.23
C ASP A 139 -19.59 -16.72 -2.95
N PRO A 140 -20.70 -15.97 -2.78
CA PRO A 140 -21.96 -16.26 -3.44
C PRO A 140 -21.88 -16.31 -4.97
N ALA A 141 -21.00 -15.52 -5.59
CA ALA A 141 -20.81 -15.55 -7.05
C ALA A 141 -20.13 -16.85 -7.51
N VAL A 142 -19.30 -17.46 -6.66
CA VAL A 142 -18.68 -18.77 -6.92
C VAL A 142 -19.66 -19.90 -6.60
N GLN A 143 -20.38 -19.82 -5.48
CA GLN A 143 -21.40 -20.82 -5.08
C GLN A 143 -22.52 -20.96 -6.11
N SER A 144 -22.95 -19.84 -6.69
CA SER A 144 -23.96 -19.82 -7.75
C SER A 144 -23.43 -20.28 -9.11
N GLY A 145 -22.12 -20.46 -9.28
CA GLY A 145 -21.49 -20.81 -10.55
C GLY A 145 -21.49 -19.69 -11.59
N LEU A 146 -21.79 -18.43 -11.19
CA LEU A 146 -21.62 -17.25 -12.05
C LEU A 146 -20.14 -16.95 -12.27
N LEU A 147 -19.31 -17.23 -11.27
CA LEU A 147 -17.85 -17.20 -11.35
C LEU A 147 -17.27 -18.60 -11.08
N ASP A 148 -16.19 -18.90 -11.77
CA ASP A 148 -15.31 -20.03 -11.50
C ASP A 148 -13.90 -19.51 -11.15
N ALA A 149 -13.07 -20.35 -10.54
CA ALA A 149 -11.79 -19.94 -9.95
C ALA A 149 -10.63 -20.87 -10.33
N GLU A 150 -9.52 -20.28 -10.75
CA GLU A 150 -8.24 -20.95 -10.98
C GLU A 150 -7.25 -20.53 -9.89
N TYR A 151 -6.46 -21.47 -9.35
CA TYR A 151 -5.63 -21.25 -8.16
C TYR A 151 -4.17 -21.52 -8.46
N PHE A 152 -3.29 -20.62 -8.02
CA PHE A 152 -1.85 -20.70 -8.24
C PHE A 152 -1.10 -20.32 -6.96
N ASN A 153 -0.11 -21.11 -6.58
CA ASN A 153 0.88 -20.67 -5.61
C ASN A 153 1.65 -19.50 -6.22
N TRP A 154 1.72 -18.39 -5.49
CA TRP A 154 2.34 -17.17 -5.98
C TRP A 154 3.29 -16.60 -4.94
N TYR A 155 4.54 -16.38 -5.35
CA TYR A 155 5.57 -15.78 -4.52
C TYR A 155 5.66 -14.28 -4.82
N GLY A 156 5.43 -13.46 -3.81
CA GLY A 156 5.26 -12.01 -3.96
C GLY A 156 5.79 -11.22 -2.77
N SER A 157 5.79 -9.89 -2.89
CA SER A 157 6.26 -9.02 -1.81
C SER A 157 5.40 -9.20 -0.56
N ALA A 158 6.05 -9.44 0.59
CA ALA A 158 5.37 -9.52 1.89
C ALA A 158 4.68 -8.18 2.26
N GLY A 159 5.12 -7.08 1.63
CA GLY A 159 4.51 -5.75 1.74
C GLY A 159 3.06 -5.67 1.25
N LEU A 160 2.54 -6.65 0.51
CA LEU A 160 1.13 -6.67 0.13
C LEU A 160 0.17 -6.66 1.32
N SER A 161 0.58 -7.18 2.49
CA SER A 161 -0.24 -7.08 3.70
C SER A 161 -0.44 -5.63 4.16
N GLU A 162 0.46 -4.71 3.82
CA GLU A 162 0.33 -3.27 4.14
C GLU A 162 -0.57 -2.53 3.11
N LEU A 163 -0.98 -3.19 2.03
CA LEU A 163 -1.82 -2.56 1.02
C LEU A 163 -3.21 -2.21 1.55
N LEU A 164 -3.83 -3.07 2.37
CA LEU A 164 -5.18 -2.79 2.89
C LEU A 164 -5.22 -1.55 3.79
N PRO A 165 -4.33 -1.40 4.81
CA PRO A 165 -4.30 -0.17 5.62
C PRO A 165 -4.01 1.08 4.80
N ILE A 166 -3.19 0.97 3.74
CA ILE A 166 -2.95 2.09 2.82
C ILE A 166 -4.22 2.40 2.03
N HIS A 167 -4.90 1.39 1.49
CA HIS A 167 -6.15 1.53 0.75
C HIS A 167 -7.22 2.27 1.58
N GLU A 168 -7.38 1.90 2.86
CA GLU A 168 -8.32 2.57 3.77
C GLU A 168 -8.04 4.06 3.95
N LYS A 169 -6.76 4.47 3.90
CA LYS A 169 -6.36 5.88 4.05
C LYS A 169 -6.55 6.69 2.78
N ILE A 170 -6.40 6.07 1.62
CA ILE A 170 -6.49 6.77 0.32
C ILE A 170 -7.88 6.71 -0.30
N SER A 171 -8.74 5.79 0.16
CA SER A 171 -10.10 5.68 -0.34
C SER A 171 -11.00 6.74 0.28
N LYS A 172 -11.72 7.48 -0.57
CA LYS A 172 -12.76 8.43 -0.13
C LYS A 172 -14.01 7.70 0.38
N THR A 173 -14.26 6.50 -0.14
CA THR A 173 -15.43 5.68 0.16
C THR A 173 -14.98 4.40 0.84
N LYS A 174 -15.57 4.07 1.98
CA LYS A 174 -15.27 2.83 2.71
C LYS A 174 -16.16 1.71 2.19
N PHE A 175 -15.60 0.51 2.03
CA PHE A 175 -16.32 -0.72 1.79
C PHE A 175 -16.84 -1.34 3.09
#